data_AF-A0A8J6G600-F1
#
_entry.id   AF-A0A8J6G600-F1
#
_cell.length_a   1.000
_cell.length_b   1.000
_cell.length_c   1.000
_cell.angle_alpha   90.00
_cell.angle_beta   90.00
_cell.angle_gamma   90.00
#
_symmetry.space_group_name_H-M   'P 1'
#
loop_
_entity.id
_entity.type
_entity.pdbx_description
1 polymer ?
#
loop_
_entity_poly.entity_id
_entity_poly.type
_entity_poly.pdbx_seq_one_letter_code
_entity_poly.pdbx_strand_id
1 'polypeptide(L)'
;MQNQSIVTEFILLGLSQNSKVEKILFVVFLLIYFATIWGNMIIVVTIIYSPAMLASPMYFFLIFLSLLDACTSSTVTPKMMVDFFYERKTISFECCMIQLFAIHFFTGIEVIVLSAMAYDRYVAICKPLHYTSIMTRRLCGILVVVSWAGAEVIVLSAMAYDRYVAICKLLHYSSIMNQRDLEVKAEVSGFKGILAYMMSLTPT
;
A
#
# COMPACT_ATOMS: atom_id res chain seq x y z
N MET A 1 38.66 -10.38 -9.92
CA MET A 1 37.55 -9.54 -10.41
C MET A 1 36.26 -10.19 -9.95
N GLN A 2 35.56 -9.55 -9.02
CA GLN A 2 34.38 -10.12 -8.37
C GLN A 2 33.19 -10.03 -9.32
N ASN A 3 32.71 -11.18 -9.77
CA ASN A 3 31.54 -11.29 -10.64
C ASN A 3 30.31 -10.94 -9.79
N GLN A 4 29.89 -9.67 -9.82
CA GLN A 4 28.62 -9.28 -9.21
C GLN A 4 27.52 -9.65 -10.18
N SER A 5 26.88 -10.80 -9.97
CA SER A 5 25.57 -11.07 -10.56
C SER A 5 24.61 -10.03 -10.00
N ILE A 6 24.31 -9.01 -10.79
CA ILE A 6 23.20 -8.11 -10.51
C ILE A 6 21.96 -8.92 -10.83
N VAL A 7 21.21 -9.35 -9.81
CA VAL A 7 19.87 -9.94 -10.00
C VAL A 7 18.97 -8.82 -10.51
N THR A 8 18.89 -8.69 -11.82
CA THR A 8 18.14 -7.64 -12.51
C THR A 8 16.68 -7.99 -12.71
N GLU A 9 16.30 -9.27 -12.58
CA GLU A 9 14.95 -9.74 -12.91
C GLU A 9 14.44 -10.74 -11.87
N PHE A 10 13.32 -10.39 -11.23
CA PHE A 10 12.52 -11.36 -10.50
C PHE A 10 11.44 -11.88 -11.43
N ILE A 11 11.42 -13.20 -11.64
CA ILE A 11 10.30 -13.87 -12.29
C ILE A 11 9.20 -13.97 -11.24
N LEU A 12 8.17 -13.13 -11.35
CA LEU A 12 6.96 -13.30 -10.59
C LEU A 12 6.34 -14.61 -11.08
N LEU A 13 6.55 -15.72 -10.35
CA LEU A 13 5.90 -16.99 -10.64
C LEU A 13 4.40 -16.66 -10.66
N GLY A 14 3.79 -16.66 -11.85
CA GLY A 14 2.42 -16.18 -12.00
C GLY A 14 1.51 -16.82 -10.96
N LEU A 15 0.53 -16.06 -10.45
CA LEU A 15 -0.44 -16.48 -9.42
C LEU A 15 -1.02 -17.89 -9.64
N SER A 16 -1.03 -18.37 -10.88
CA SER A 16 -1.21 -19.77 -11.24
C SER A 16 -0.34 -20.17 -12.44
N GLN A 17 0.15 -21.42 -12.48
CA GLN A 17 0.75 -22.02 -13.69
C GLN A 17 -0.28 -22.36 -14.77
N ASN A 18 -1.58 -22.28 -14.46
CA ASN A 18 -2.66 -22.63 -15.38
C ASN A 18 -3.19 -21.38 -16.10
N SER A 19 -2.95 -21.29 -17.41
CA SER A 19 -3.39 -20.19 -18.28
C SER A 19 -4.91 -19.89 -18.18
N LYS A 20 -5.75 -20.89 -17.86
CA LYS A 20 -7.20 -20.66 -17.67
C LYS A 20 -7.49 -19.91 -16.37
N VAL A 21 -6.83 -20.29 -15.27
CA VAL A 21 -7.00 -19.65 -13.95
C VAL A 21 -6.49 -18.21 -14.00
N GLU A 22 -5.37 -18.01 -14.69
CA GLU A 22 -4.79 -16.71 -14.93
C GLU A 22 -5.77 -15.76 -15.67
N LYS A 23 -6.40 -16.21 -16.76
CA LYS A 23 -7.43 -15.44 -17.47
C LYS A 23 -8.66 -15.12 -16.61
N ILE A 24 -9.09 -16.05 -15.76
CA ILE A 24 -10.20 -15.82 -14.82
C ILE A 24 -9.82 -14.73 -13.82
N LEU A 25 -8.62 -14.80 -13.24
CA LEU A 25 -8.13 -13.78 -12.30
C LEU A 25 -8.05 -12.41 -12.96
N PHE A 26 -7.57 -12.31 -14.20
CA PHE A 26 -7.55 -11.05 -14.95
C PHE A 26 -8.94 -10.41 -15.06
N VAL A 27 -9.94 -11.19 -15.47
CA VAL A 27 -11.33 -10.71 -15.58
C VAL A 27 -11.87 -10.29 -14.21
N VAL A 28 -11.60 -11.05 -13.16
CA VAL A 28 -12.02 -10.72 -11.79
C VAL A 28 -11.39 -9.41 -11.30
N PHE A 29 -10.07 -9.24 -11.46
CA PHE A 29 -9.37 -8.02 -11.07
C PHE A 29 -9.85 -6.79 -11.86
N LEU A 30 -10.14 -6.96 -13.15
CA LEU A 30 -10.77 -5.95 -13.99
C LEU A 30 -12.12 -5.48 -13.46
N LEU A 31 -13.00 -6.43 -13.15
CA LEU A 31 -14.33 -6.15 -12.63
C LEU A 31 -14.26 -5.44 -11.28
N ILE A 32 -13.38 -5.91 -10.39
CA ILE A 32 -13.13 -5.26 -9.10
C ILE A 32 -12.64 -3.83 -9.30
N TYR A 33 -11.68 -3.59 -10.20
CA TYR A 33 -11.17 -2.25 -10.48
C TYR A 33 -12.28 -1.28 -10.91
N PHE A 34 -13.08 -1.65 -11.91
CA PHE A 34 -14.18 -0.80 -12.36
C PHE A 34 -15.22 -0.60 -11.27
N ALA A 35 -15.55 -1.64 -10.50
CA ALA A 35 -16.47 -1.52 -9.37
C ALA A 35 -15.94 -0.57 -8.28
N THR A 36 -14.65 -0.64 -7.95
CA THR A 36 -14.01 0.22 -6.95
C THR A 36 -13.98 1.67 -7.40
N ILE A 37 -13.55 1.95 -8.64
CA ILE A 37 -13.53 3.31 -9.18
C ILE A 37 -14.95 3.87 -9.26
N TRP A 38 -15.89 3.12 -9.82
CA TRP A 38 -17.26 3.58 -9.96
C TRP A 38 -17.93 3.80 -8.60
N GLY A 39 -17.75 2.87 -7.66
CA GLY A 39 -18.30 2.97 -6.30
C GLY A 39 -17.78 4.20 -5.57
N ASN A 40 -16.47 4.43 -5.58
CA ASN A 40 -15.86 5.60 -4.95
C ASN A 40 -16.25 6.92 -5.62
N MET A 41 -16.39 6.94 -6.95
CA MET A 41 -16.87 8.12 -7.67
C MET A 41 -18.33 8.47 -7.31
N ILE A 42 -19.21 7.47 -7.19
CA ILE A 42 -20.60 7.70 -6.73
C ILE A 42 -20.61 8.33 -5.33
N ILE A 43 -19.78 7.84 -4.41
CA ILE A 43 -19.71 8.35 -3.04
C ILE A 43 -19.31 9.84 -3.06
N VAL A 44 -18.23 10.18 -3.76
CA VAL A 44 -17.73 11.56 -3.86
C VAL A 44 -18.78 12.48 -4.50
N VAL A 45 -19.36 12.05 -5.61
CA VAL A 45 -20.42 12.78 -6.32
C VAL A 45 -21.60 13.06 -5.39
N THR A 46 -22.11 12.04 -4.70
CA THR A 46 -23.26 12.16 -3.79
C THR A 46 -23.01 13.18 -2.69
N ILE A 47 -21.80 13.19 -2.12
CA ILE A 47 -21.43 14.12 -1.04
C ILE A 47 -21.29 15.56 -1.58
N ILE A 48 -20.70 15.75 -2.76
CA ILE A 48 -20.53 17.08 -3.37
C ILE A 48 -21.87 17.72 -3.72
N TYR A 49 -22.83 16.93 -4.24
CA TYR A 49 -24.17 17.43 -4.57
C TYR A 49 -25.03 17.73 -3.33
N SER A 50 -24.61 17.29 -2.14
CA SER A 50 -25.36 17.44 -0.88
C SER A 50 -24.61 18.36 0.11
N PRO A 51 -24.85 19.69 0.10
CA PRO A 51 -24.10 20.64 0.94
C PRO A 51 -24.23 20.37 2.45
N ALA A 52 -25.36 19.79 2.89
CA ALA A 52 -25.55 19.37 4.28
C ALA A 52 -24.61 18.21 4.69
N MET A 53 -24.31 17.30 3.76
CA MET A 53 -23.37 16.19 4.00
C MET A 53 -21.94 16.72 4.06
N LEU A 54 -21.58 17.62 3.14
CA LEU A 54 -20.25 18.23 3.07
C LEU A 54 -19.87 19.05 4.33
N ALA A 55 -20.86 19.48 5.11
CA ALA A 55 -20.64 20.18 6.37
C ALA A 55 -20.17 19.25 7.51
N SER A 56 -20.42 17.94 7.41
CA SER A 56 -20.08 16.99 8.48
C SER A 56 -18.66 16.41 8.31
N PRO A 57 -17.87 16.36 9.39
CA PRO A 57 -16.53 15.76 9.43
C PRO A 57 -16.44 14.34 8.84
N MET A 58 -17.45 13.51 9.11
CA MET A 58 -17.49 12.12 8.64
C MET A 58 -17.44 12.02 7.11
N TYR A 59 -18.24 12.84 6.41
CA TYR A 59 -18.27 12.83 4.95
C TYR A 59 -17.03 13.49 4.33
N PHE A 60 -16.37 14.41 5.04
CA PHE A 60 -15.06 14.91 4.63
C PHE A 60 -14.01 13.79 4.60
N PHE A 61 -13.96 12.95 5.65
CA PHE A 61 -13.08 11.78 5.66
C PHE A 61 -13.46 10.74 4.61
N LEU A 62 -14.76 10.54 4.33
CA LEU A 62 -15.20 9.63 3.26
C LEU A 62 -14.73 10.07 1.87
N ILE A 63 -14.77 11.36 1.54
CA ILE A 63 -14.20 11.85 0.27
C ILE A 63 -12.72 11.50 0.19
N PHE A 64 -11.97 11.74 1.27
CA PHE A 64 -10.54 11.45 1.31
C PHE A 64 -10.26 9.94 1.20
N LEU A 65 -11.03 9.10 1.91
CA LEU A 65 -10.95 7.64 1.84
C LEU A 65 -11.27 7.13 0.44
N SER A 66 -12.30 7.66 -0.23
CA SER A 66 -12.64 7.28 -1.60
C SER A 66 -11.56 7.65 -2.62
N LEU A 67 -10.84 8.75 -2.41
CA LEU A 67 -9.68 9.10 -3.22
C LEU A 67 -8.50 8.14 -2.97
N LEU A 68 -8.26 7.75 -1.72
CA LEU A 68 -7.25 6.75 -1.37
C LEU A 68 -7.56 5.40 -2.01
N ASP A 69 -8.78 4.89 -1.87
CA ASP A 69 -9.20 3.62 -2.47
C ASP A 69 -9.00 3.61 -3.99
N ALA A 70 -9.28 4.72 -4.67
CA ALA A 70 -9.04 4.87 -6.10
C ALA A 70 -7.53 4.85 -6.45
N CYS A 71 -6.69 5.51 -5.64
CA CYS A 71 -5.23 5.49 -5.77
C CYS A 71 -4.66 4.08 -5.49
N THR A 72 -5.10 3.44 -4.41
CA THR A 72 -4.71 2.06 -4.04
C THR A 72 -5.10 1.09 -5.15
N SER A 73 -6.33 1.16 -5.65
CA SER A 73 -6.75 0.31 -6.78
C SER A 73 -5.94 0.58 -8.05
N SER A 74 -5.60 1.83 -8.32
CA SER A 74 -4.79 2.22 -9.50
C SER A 74 -3.32 1.87 -9.37
N THR A 75 -2.79 1.61 -8.18
CA THR A 75 -1.41 1.11 -8.01
C THR A 75 -1.33 -0.42 -8.06
N VAL A 76 -2.40 -1.12 -7.68
CA VAL A 76 -2.48 -2.58 -7.70
C VAL A 76 -2.85 -3.12 -9.09
N THR A 77 -3.90 -2.58 -9.70
CA THR A 77 -4.53 -3.14 -10.91
C THR A 77 -3.68 -3.07 -12.19
N PRO A 78 -3.10 -1.92 -12.61
CA PRO A 78 -2.41 -1.86 -13.90
C PRO A 78 -1.16 -2.73 -13.92
N LYS A 79 -0.55 -2.98 -12.77
CA LYS A 79 0.63 -3.84 -12.67
C LYS A 79 0.27 -5.33 -12.77
N MET A 80 -0.82 -5.76 -12.13
CA MET A 80 -1.36 -7.10 -12.36
C MET A 80 -1.77 -7.28 -13.83
N MET A 81 -2.40 -6.28 -14.46
CA MET A 81 -2.80 -6.34 -15.87
C MET A 81 -1.62 -6.47 -16.85
N VAL A 82 -0.51 -5.76 -16.62
CA VAL A 82 0.68 -5.85 -17.48
C VAL A 82 1.30 -7.25 -17.39
N ASP A 83 1.28 -7.88 -16.21
CA ASP A 83 1.77 -9.25 -16.00
C ASP A 83 0.93 -10.31 -16.74
N PHE A 84 -0.34 -10.02 -17.06
CA PHE A 84 -1.22 -10.92 -17.82
C PHE A 84 -1.00 -10.85 -19.34
N PHE A 85 -0.44 -9.74 -19.86
CA PHE A 85 -0.31 -9.50 -21.31
C PHE A 85 1.04 -9.87 -21.91
N TYR A 86 2.10 -10.03 -21.11
CA TYR A 86 3.44 -10.39 -21.58
C TYR A 86 3.79 -11.85 -21.27
N GLU A 87 4.23 -12.60 -22.29
CA GLU A 87 4.75 -13.97 -22.14
C GLU A 87 6.00 -14.05 -21.22
N ARG A 88 6.66 -12.92 -20.95
CA ARG A 88 7.68 -12.78 -19.90
C ARG A 88 7.17 -11.92 -18.73
N LYS A 89 6.87 -12.59 -17.63
CA LYS A 89 6.43 -12.00 -16.34
C LYS A 89 7.62 -11.43 -15.54
N THR A 90 8.30 -10.44 -16.10
CA THR A 90 9.48 -9.84 -15.47
C THR A 90 9.16 -8.42 -15.01
N ILE A 91 8.83 -8.27 -13.74
CA ILE A 91 8.82 -6.98 -13.05
C ILE A 91 10.25 -6.70 -12.58
N SER A 92 10.75 -5.48 -12.82
CA SER A 92 12.05 -5.09 -12.26
C SER A 92 11.97 -5.04 -10.74
N PHE A 93 13.07 -5.38 -10.08
CA PHE A 93 13.16 -5.37 -8.62
C PHE A 93 12.75 -3.99 -8.03
N GLU A 94 13.25 -2.90 -8.62
CA GLU A 94 12.91 -1.53 -8.25
C GLU A 94 11.40 -1.26 -8.34
N CYS A 95 10.76 -1.70 -9.43
CA CYS A 95 9.32 -1.52 -9.62
C CYS A 95 8.52 -2.34 -8.60
N CYS A 96 8.93 -3.57 -8.27
CA CYS A 96 8.33 -4.39 -7.22
C CYS A 96 8.36 -3.68 -5.86
N MET A 97 9.52 -3.17 -5.47
CA MET A 97 9.68 -2.48 -4.19
C MET A 97 8.85 -1.20 -4.11
N ILE A 98 8.81 -0.39 -5.18
CA ILE A 98 7.99 0.82 -5.24
C ILE A 98 6.50 0.48 -5.10
N GLN A 99 6.02 -0.59 -5.75
CA GLN A 99 4.63 -1.00 -5.64
C GLN A 99 4.29 -1.50 -4.23
N LEU A 100 5.14 -2.32 -3.63
CA LEU A 100 4.91 -2.84 -2.29
C LEU A 100 4.92 -1.70 -1.26
N PHE A 101 5.85 -0.75 -1.38
CA PHE A 101 5.86 0.46 -0.58
C PHE A 101 4.58 1.28 -0.76
N ALA A 102 4.16 1.54 -2.01
CA ALA A 102 2.96 2.30 -2.31
C ALA A 102 1.70 1.66 -1.70
N ILE A 103 1.52 0.34 -1.85
CA ILE A 103 0.37 -0.38 -1.29
C ILE A 103 0.34 -0.23 0.24
N HIS A 104 1.45 -0.53 0.93
CA HIS A 104 1.50 -0.42 2.39
C HIS A 104 1.29 1.01 2.87
N PHE A 105 1.80 1.99 2.13
CA PHE A 105 1.62 3.39 2.43
C PHE A 105 0.15 3.81 2.33
N PHE A 106 -0.51 3.55 1.20
CA PHE A 106 -1.91 3.92 1.03
C PHE A 106 -2.82 3.18 2.02
N THR A 107 -2.63 1.87 2.22
CA THR A 107 -3.38 1.11 3.24
C THR A 107 -3.14 1.63 4.66
N GLY A 108 -1.91 2.07 4.97
CA GLY A 108 -1.61 2.71 6.25
C GLY A 108 -2.40 4.00 6.46
N ILE A 109 -2.52 4.84 5.44
CA ILE A 109 -3.33 6.06 5.48
C ILE A 109 -4.81 5.69 5.68
N GLU A 110 -5.33 4.74 4.91
CA GLU A 110 -6.73 4.26 5.02
C GLU A 110 -7.08 3.84 6.46
N VAL A 111 -6.20 3.06 7.12
CA VAL A 111 -6.40 2.61 8.50
C VAL A 111 -6.45 3.78 9.49
N ILE A 112 -5.56 4.77 9.34
CA ILE A 112 -5.56 5.95 10.23
C ILE A 112 -6.81 6.81 9.99
N VAL A 113 -7.22 6.99 8.73
CA VAL A 113 -8.44 7.73 8.38
C VAL A 113 -9.68 7.04 8.92
N LEU A 114 -9.80 5.71 8.78
CA LEU A 114 -10.88 4.93 9.38
C LEU A 114 -10.90 5.06 10.90
N SER A 115 -9.74 5.09 11.54
CA SER A 115 -9.62 5.33 12.99
C SER A 115 -10.09 6.73 13.37
N ALA A 116 -9.77 7.75 12.55
CA ALA A 116 -10.26 9.11 12.75
C ALA A 116 -11.79 9.21 12.59
N MET A 117 -12.38 8.47 11.65
CA MET A 117 -13.84 8.36 11.50
C MET A 117 -14.50 7.66 12.70
N ALA A 118 -13.88 6.59 13.22
CA ALA A 118 -14.35 5.94 14.44
C ALA A 118 -14.29 6.89 15.63
N TYR A 119 -13.23 7.68 15.74
CA TYR A 119 -13.09 8.71 16.77
C TYR A 119 -14.15 9.83 16.62
N ASP A 120 -14.45 10.27 15.40
CA ASP A 120 -15.55 11.21 15.13
C ASP A 120 -16.90 10.70 15.67
N ARG A 121 -17.24 9.44 15.35
CA ARG A 121 -18.48 8.81 15.84
C ARG A 121 -18.48 8.67 17.36
N TYR A 122 -17.35 8.31 17.96
CA TYR A 122 -17.20 8.25 19.42
C TYR A 122 -17.49 9.60 20.09
N VAL A 123 -16.89 10.70 19.60
CA VAL A 123 -17.10 12.04 20.18
C VAL A 123 -18.55 12.50 19.97
N ALA A 124 -19.16 12.20 18.82
CA ALA A 124 -20.55 12.54 18.53
C ALA A 124 -21.52 11.88 19.53
N ILE A 125 -21.26 10.63 19.93
CA ILE A 125 -22.09 9.87 20.87
C ILE A 125 -21.81 10.28 22.31
N CYS A 126 -20.53 10.30 22.71
CA CYS A 126 -20.16 10.50 24.11
C CYS A 126 -20.20 11.97 24.55
N LYS A 127 -20.08 12.94 23.63
CA LYS A 127 -20.03 14.37 23.93
C LYS A 127 -20.80 15.24 22.90
N PRO A 128 -22.12 15.04 22.74
CA PRO A 128 -22.89 15.71 21.70
C PRO A 128 -22.88 17.25 21.81
N LEU A 129 -22.97 17.81 23.02
CA LEU A 129 -22.95 19.28 23.23
C LEU A 129 -21.61 19.96 22.92
N HIS A 130 -20.52 19.19 22.90
CA HIS A 130 -19.19 19.71 22.58
C HIS A 130 -18.64 19.21 21.24
N TYR A 131 -19.41 18.39 20.52
CA TYR A 131 -18.98 17.81 19.25
C TYR A 131 -18.52 18.87 18.24
N THR A 132 -19.30 19.93 18.05
CA THR A 132 -18.98 21.01 17.09
C THR A 132 -17.76 21.83 17.47
N SER A 133 -17.42 21.88 18.76
CA SER A 133 -16.21 22.54 19.26
C SER A 133 -14.97 21.65 19.15
N ILE A 134 -15.13 20.32 19.28
CA ILE A 134 -14.04 19.34 19.21
C ILE A 134 -13.74 19.00 17.73
N MET A 135 -14.73 18.52 16.99
CA MET A 135 -14.62 18.12 15.59
C MET A 135 -14.86 19.29 14.66
N THR A 136 -13.83 20.13 14.51
CA THR A 136 -13.82 21.25 13.56
C THR A 136 -13.20 20.86 12.22
N ARG A 137 -13.50 21.60 11.14
CA ARG A 137 -12.83 21.39 9.84
C ARG A 137 -11.31 21.51 9.92
N ARG A 138 -10.79 22.36 10.81
CA ARG A 138 -9.34 22.48 11.05
C ARG A 138 -8.77 21.19 11.63
N LEU A 139 -9.42 20.60 12.63
CA LEU A 139 -9.01 19.31 13.17
C LEU A 139 -9.09 18.20 12.12
N CYS A 140 -10.12 18.20 11.27
CA CYS A 140 -10.21 17.24 10.16
C CYS A 140 -9.01 17.33 9.21
N GLY A 141 -8.61 18.55 8.84
CA GLY A 141 -7.41 18.78 8.03
C GLY A 141 -6.13 18.31 8.73
N ILE A 142 -5.99 18.59 10.03
CA ILE A 142 -4.84 18.11 10.83
C ILE A 142 -4.82 16.59 10.87
N LEU A 143 -5.96 15.93 11.09
CA LEU A 143 -6.05 14.46 11.13
C LEU A 143 -5.68 13.83 9.78
N VAL A 144 -6.04 14.46 8.67
CA VAL A 144 -5.55 14.05 7.34
C VAL A 144 -4.03 14.17 7.30
N VAL A 145 -3.43 15.32 7.63
CA VAL A 145 -1.96 15.48 7.63
C VAL A 145 -1.27 14.45 8.53
N VAL A 146 -1.83 14.18 9.71
CA VAL A 146 -1.34 13.15 10.64
C VAL A 146 -1.47 11.74 10.03
N SER A 147 -2.51 11.46 9.25
CA SER A 147 -2.64 10.17 8.56
C SER A 147 -1.53 9.94 7.53
N TRP A 148 -1.12 10.98 6.79
CA TRP A 148 0.03 10.88 5.88
C TRP A 148 1.33 10.62 6.65
N ALA A 149 1.67 11.48 7.61
CA ALA A 149 2.90 11.33 8.38
C ALA A 149 2.94 10.04 9.22
N GLY A 150 1.80 9.66 9.80
CA GLY A 150 1.66 8.43 10.58
C GLY A 150 1.80 7.18 9.72
N ALA A 151 1.24 7.17 8.52
CA ALA A 151 1.39 6.05 7.59
C ALA A 151 2.86 5.86 7.19
N GLU A 152 3.62 6.93 6.95
CA GLU A 152 5.07 6.83 6.69
C GLU A 152 5.80 6.09 7.82
N VAL A 153 5.53 6.47 9.08
CA VAL A 153 6.15 5.84 10.26
C VAL A 153 5.74 4.37 10.38
N ILE A 154 4.46 4.06 10.17
CA ILE A 154 3.95 2.67 10.22
C ILE A 154 4.64 1.82 9.16
N VAL A 155 4.74 2.29 7.92
CA VAL A 155 5.40 1.56 6.83
C VAL A 155 6.87 1.36 7.15
N LEU A 156 7.59 2.39 7.58
CA LEU A 156 9.01 2.24 7.94
C LEU A 156 9.22 1.22 9.06
N SER A 157 8.33 1.20 10.06
CA SER A 157 8.38 0.23 11.15
C SER A 157 8.06 -1.19 10.69
N ALA A 158 7.08 -1.36 9.81
CA ALA A 158 6.71 -2.65 9.23
C ALA A 158 7.83 -3.22 8.35
N MET A 159 8.42 -2.39 7.50
CA MET A 159 9.56 -2.77 6.66
C MET A 159 10.80 -3.12 7.50
N ALA A 160 11.04 -2.42 8.60
CA ALA A 160 12.10 -2.77 9.55
C ALA A 160 11.84 -4.09 10.29
N TYR A 161 10.59 -4.38 10.61
CA TYR A 161 10.18 -5.64 11.24
C TYR A 161 10.30 -6.82 10.27
N ASP A 162 9.81 -6.67 9.03
CA ASP A 162 9.94 -7.68 7.98
C ASP A 162 11.41 -7.97 7.68
N ARG A 163 12.28 -6.94 7.71
CA ARG A 163 13.73 -7.11 7.64
C ARG A 163 14.25 -7.97 8.78
N TYR A 164 13.85 -7.68 10.02
CA TYR A 164 14.29 -8.44 11.20
C TYR A 164 13.86 -9.91 11.12
N VAL A 165 12.60 -10.17 10.74
CA VAL A 165 12.05 -11.52 10.57
C VAL A 165 12.73 -12.24 9.41
N ALA A 166 12.99 -11.58 8.29
CA ALA A 166 13.73 -12.15 7.17
C ALA A 166 15.15 -12.53 7.60
N ILE A 167 15.86 -11.67 8.34
CA ILE A 167 17.19 -11.95 8.87
C ILE A 167 17.15 -13.12 9.86
N CYS A 168 16.20 -13.16 10.81
CA CYS A 168 16.05 -14.28 11.73
C CYS A 168 15.76 -15.61 11.01
N LYS A 169 14.89 -15.59 9.98
CA LYS A 169 14.62 -16.77 9.15
C LYS A 169 15.85 -17.18 8.34
N LEU A 170 16.65 -16.23 7.85
CA LEU A 170 17.91 -16.50 7.15
C LEU A 170 18.96 -17.09 8.09
N LEU A 171 19.11 -16.56 9.30
CA LEU A 171 20.02 -17.08 10.32
C LEU A 171 19.63 -18.50 10.74
N HIS A 172 18.33 -18.77 10.93
CA HIS A 172 17.82 -20.11 11.23
C HIS A 172 17.96 -21.09 10.03
N TYR A 173 17.84 -20.61 8.79
CA TYR A 173 18.06 -21.42 7.59
C TYR A 173 19.56 -21.69 7.35
N SER A 174 20.44 -20.74 7.70
CA SER A 174 21.90 -20.88 7.57
C SER A 174 22.53 -21.90 8.51
N SER A 175 21.87 -22.19 9.63
CA SER A 175 22.26 -23.31 10.49
C SER A 175 21.86 -24.68 9.94
N ILE A 176 21.06 -24.73 8.86
CA ILE A 176 20.46 -25.97 8.32
C ILE A 176 20.96 -26.31 6.89
N MET A 177 21.38 -25.32 6.09
CA MET A 177 21.58 -25.51 4.64
C MET A 177 23.00 -25.20 4.13
N ASN A 178 23.43 -25.95 3.11
CA ASN A 178 24.74 -25.87 2.46
C ASN A 178 24.93 -24.53 1.70
N GLN A 179 26.20 -24.10 1.58
CA GLN A 179 26.65 -22.73 1.24
C GLN A 179 26.09 -22.13 -0.07
N ARG A 180 25.65 -22.97 -1.03
CA ARG A 180 25.07 -22.54 -2.31
C ARG A 180 23.60 -22.08 -2.21
N ASP A 181 22.82 -22.61 -1.28
CA ASP A 181 21.42 -22.20 -1.09
C ASP A 181 21.30 -20.90 -0.28
N LEU A 182 22.36 -20.54 0.45
CA LEU A 182 22.45 -19.29 1.21
C LEU A 182 22.67 -18.07 0.30
N GLU A 183 23.52 -18.21 -0.72
CA GLU A 183 23.80 -17.15 -1.69
C GLU A 183 22.54 -16.79 -2.50
N VAL A 184 21.77 -17.80 -2.94
CA VAL A 184 20.50 -17.60 -3.66
C VAL A 184 19.47 -16.87 -2.80
N LYS A 185 19.42 -17.12 -1.48
CA LYS A 185 18.47 -16.45 -0.58
C LYS A 185 18.91 -15.05 -0.16
N ALA A 186 20.22 -14.79 -0.15
CA ALA A 186 20.79 -13.45 0.08
C ALA A 186 20.65 -12.53 -1.15
N GLU A 187 20.67 -13.09 -2.37
CA GLU A 187 20.30 -12.38 -3.61
C GLU A 187 18.81 -12.02 -3.65
N VAL A 188 17.94 -12.90 -3.12
CA VAL A 188 16.50 -12.64 -2.99
C VAL A 188 16.19 -11.50 -2.00
N SER A 189 17.11 -11.22 -1.08
CA SER A 189 17.20 -9.99 -0.32
C SER A 189 17.71 -8.86 -1.23
N GLY A 190 16.84 -8.35 -2.11
CA GLY A 190 17.06 -7.09 -2.83
C GLY A 190 17.07 -5.85 -1.91
N PHE A 191 17.56 -6.00 -0.69
CA PHE A 191 17.80 -4.95 0.29
C PHE A 191 18.81 -3.90 -0.19
N LYS A 192 19.63 -4.21 -1.20
CA LYS A 192 20.57 -3.25 -1.79
C LYS A 192 19.90 -2.11 -2.57
N GLY A 193 18.77 -2.37 -3.24
CA GLY A 193 18.03 -1.32 -3.99
C GLY A 193 17.32 -0.34 -3.05
N ILE A 194 16.71 -0.87 -1.98
CA ILE A 194 16.07 -0.06 -0.93
C ILE A 194 17.11 0.83 -0.22
N LEU A 195 18.32 0.32 0.03
CA LEU A 195 19.40 1.09 0.65
C LEU A 195 19.90 2.25 -0.24
N ALA A 196 20.01 2.01 -1.55
CA ALA A 196 20.48 3.02 -2.51
C ALA A 196 19.44 4.14 -2.70
N TYR A 197 18.15 3.80 -2.73
CA TYR A 197 17.06 4.76 -2.86
C TYR A 197 16.91 5.64 -1.59
N MET A 198 17.03 5.05 -0.39
CA MET A 198 16.96 5.82 0.86
C MET A 198 18.19 6.71 1.10
N MET A 199 19.40 6.33 0.66
CA MET A 199 20.59 7.20 0.74
C MET A 199 20.54 8.38 -0.25
N SER A 200 19.70 8.32 -1.29
CA SER A 200 19.50 9.41 -2.25
C SER A 200 18.53 10.49 -1.78
N LEU A 201 17.73 10.22 -0.73
CA LEU A 201 16.66 11.11 -0.23
C LEU A 201 17.04 11.88 1.05
N THR A 202 18.21 11.62 1.63
CA THR A 202 18.80 12.45 2.67
C THR A 202 19.70 13.52 2.03
N PRO A 203 19.29 14.80 1.95
CA PRO A 203 20.22 15.87 1.61
C PRO A 203 21.20 16.02 2.78
N THR A 204 22.50 15.99 2.48
CA THR A 204 23.56 16.48 3.36
C THR A 204 23.36 17.94 3.72
#